data_AF-A0A7K4DBQ5-F1
#
_entry.id   AF-A0A7K4DBQ5-F1
#
_cell.length_a   1.000
_cell.length_b   1.000
_cell.length_c   1.000
_cell.angle_alpha   90.00
_cell.angle_beta   90.00
_cell.angle_gamma   90.00
#
_symmetry.space_group_name_H-M   'P 1'
#
loop_
_entity.id
_entity.type
_entity.pdbx_description
1 polymer ?
#
loop_
_entity_poly.entity_id
_entity_poly.type
_entity_poly.pdbx_seq_one_letter_code
_entity_poly.pdbx_strand_id
1 'polypeptide(L)'
;MGILIIKTSPLGIMRKYLEDRKKEKIDLLLYYEDKNIKLPNNIHNTIIVPKYSGFFKKVKKLFFIWGLKYDEIVLPIKGNKMHLIYGLSLLFNRSKKKYLFTSEGSLKEVSFFSIFIQLFRSTPKGFFNYLLSSLSLKMRSTYVLGKPVSLTIEPTNFCNLRCPICETGLDILNRPKGRMTLDNFKKILDNVGGQVNSIMLYFMGETFLNKESYDIIKYAKSKGIFIETCTNGDIIDPIKLVESGIDKVEFQLGGLTQETHQKYMVNGNLEKTIKNARISIKERNKKGLLRPEIHVNLILMKHNEHEIQDFFRLVEEIGADEGHIINPCVRTKEQANEMLPSDEKYIIYNTSELKKGRIVPKIVPNNRCDMLYYSTVIMWDGSVVPCCRDPTGKYIMGNALEEDFKIIWNNKKYRN
;
A
#
# COMPACT_ATOMS: atom_id res chain seq x y z
N MET A 1 23.95 5.40 14.95
CA MET A 1 24.21 3.96 14.70
C MET A 1 24.29 3.75 13.21
N GLY A 2 25.50 3.59 12.67
CA GLY A 2 25.70 3.31 11.24
C GLY A 2 26.01 1.82 11.07
N ILE A 3 25.19 1.10 10.30
CA ILE A 3 25.51 -0.26 9.86
C ILE A 3 26.16 -0.14 8.48
N LEU A 4 27.39 -0.64 8.35
CA LEU A 4 28.16 -0.56 7.12
C LEU A 4 28.18 -1.94 6.44
N ILE A 5 27.48 -2.06 5.31
CA ILE A 5 27.45 -3.29 4.51
C ILE A 5 28.36 -3.08 3.30
N ILE A 6 29.54 -3.71 3.28
CA ILE A 6 30.46 -3.65 2.13
C ILE A 6 30.33 -4.94 1.32
N LYS A 7 30.03 -4.82 0.03
CA LYS A 7 29.93 -5.95 -0.89
C LYS A 7 30.84 -5.75 -2.10
N THR A 8 32.15 -6.01 -1.99
CA THR A 8 33.01 -6.15 -3.18
C THR A 8 34.24 -7.03 -2.93
N SER A 9 34.72 -7.65 -4.02
CA SER A 9 36.17 -7.85 -4.27
C SER A 9 36.57 -6.88 -5.39
N PRO A 10 37.83 -6.39 -5.52
CA PRO A 10 39.07 -6.90 -4.94
C PRO A 10 39.70 -6.01 -3.85
N LEU A 11 40.60 -6.62 -3.07
CA LEU A 11 41.24 -6.18 -1.83
C LEU A 11 41.78 -4.72 -1.75
N GLY A 12 42.07 -4.06 -2.88
CA GLY A 12 42.68 -2.73 -2.89
C GLY A 12 41.74 -1.59 -2.46
N ILE A 13 40.45 -1.68 -2.76
CA ILE A 13 39.47 -0.61 -2.49
C ILE A 13 39.08 -0.59 -1.01
N MET A 14 39.02 -1.77 -0.38
CA MET A 14 38.62 -1.91 1.02
C MET A 14 39.65 -1.32 1.99
N ARG A 15 40.95 -1.46 1.68
CA ARG A 15 42.04 -0.96 2.53
C ARG A 15 42.04 0.57 2.60
N LYS A 16 41.86 1.24 1.46
CA LYS A 16 41.77 2.71 1.37
C LYS A 16 40.52 3.24 2.09
N TYR A 17 39.37 2.59 1.90
CA TYR A 17 38.11 2.96 2.56
C TYR A 17 38.16 2.86 4.09
N LEU A 18 38.86 1.85 4.64
CA LEU A 18 39.04 1.67 6.07
C LEU A 18 40.09 2.64 6.66
N GLU A 19 41.11 3.04 5.90
CA GLU A 19 42.08 4.04 6.34
C GLU A 19 41.47 5.44 6.44
N ASP A 20 40.60 5.82 5.49
CA ASP A 20 39.94 7.11 5.45
C ASP A 20 38.92 7.33 6.61
N ARG A 21 38.49 6.26 7.29
CA ARG A 21 37.41 6.29 8.31
C ARG A 21 37.82 5.80 9.70
N LYS A 22 39.12 5.81 10.03
CA LYS A 22 39.67 5.34 11.33
C LYS A 22 39.10 6.03 12.59
N LYS A 23 38.39 7.16 12.46
CA LYS A 23 37.80 7.91 13.58
C LYS A 23 36.32 7.61 13.84
N GLU A 24 35.65 6.82 13.00
CA GLU A 24 34.22 6.46 13.16
C GLU A 24 34.05 5.16 13.97
N LYS A 25 33.02 5.12 14.83
CA LYS A 25 32.61 3.93 15.59
C LYS A 25 31.73 3.03 14.71
N ILE A 26 32.15 1.79 14.45
CA ILE A 26 31.42 0.83 13.60
C ILE A 26 31.00 -0.37 14.47
N ASP A 27 29.69 -0.53 14.67
CA ASP A 27 29.15 -1.54 15.61
C ASP A 27 29.03 -2.95 15.01
N LEU A 28 29.00 -3.10 13.68
CA LEU A 28 28.90 -4.40 13.00
C LEU A 28 29.54 -4.39 11.60
N LEU A 29 30.49 -5.28 11.34
CA LEU A 29 31.08 -5.53 10.01
C LEU A 29 30.67 -6.91 9.48
N LEU A 30 30.10 -6.94 8.27
CA LEU A 30 29.84 -8.17 7.51
C LEU A 30 30.90 -8.31 6.41
N TYR A 31 31.76 -9.33 6.50
CA TYR A 31 32.83 -9.57 5.54
C TYR A 31 32.86 -11.02 5.03
N TYR A 32 33.22 -11.21 3.76
CA TYR A 32 33.34 -12.50 3.10
C TYR A 32 34.74 -13.08 3.34
N GLU A 33 34.84 -14.25 3.97
CA GLU A 33 36.11 -14.82 4.43
C GLU A 33 37.23 -14.80 3.37
N ASP A 34 38.27 -14.01 3.65
CA ASP A 34 39.63 -14.18 3.15
C ASP A 34 40.55 -14.20 4.39
N LYS A 35 41.28 -15.29 4.60
CA LYS A 35 41.89 -15.65 5.90
C LYS A 35 43.08 -14.78 6.32
N ASN A 36 43.42 -13.75 5.54
CA ASN A 36 44.64 -12.95 5.71
C ASN A 36 44.41 -11.47 6.07
N ILE A 37 43.20 -11.08 6.47
CA ILE A 37 42.89 -9.67 6.79
C ILE A 37 42.96 -9.41 8.29
N LYS A 38 43.88 -8.53 8.72
CA LYS A 38 43.87 -7.94 10.06
C LYS A 38 42.86 -6.79 10.09
N LEU A 39 41.81 -6.92 10.91
CA LEU A 39 40.81 -5.88 11.12
C LEU A 39 41.37 -4.76 12.02
N PRO A 40 40.98 -3.49 11.83
CA PRO A 40 41.36 -2.41 12.74
C PRO A 40 40.63 -2.50 14.09
N ASN A 41 41.26 -1.98 15.16
CA ASN A 41 40.82 -2.13 16.55
C ASN A 41 39.51 -1.44 16.93
N ASN A 42 38.88 -0.69 16.01
CA ASN A 42 37.65 0.07 16.23
C ASN A 42 36.36 -0.69 15.84
N ILE A 43 36.44 -2.00 15.63
CA ILE A 43 35.31 -2.88 15.26
C ILE A 43 34.97 -3.80 16.44
N HIS A 44 33.76 -3.68 16.97
CA HIS A 44 33.38 -4.37 18.22
C HIS A 44 32.70 -5.74 18.00
N ASN A 45 32.01 -5.98 16.87
CA ASN A 45 31.38 -7.27 16.55
C ASN A 45 31.59 -7.66 15.08
N THR A 46 31.92 -8.93 14.81
CA THR A 46 32.15 -9.47 13.46
C THR A 46 31.33 -10.75 13.26
N ILE A 47 30.61 -10.86 12.14
CA ILE A 47 29.92 -12.10 11.74
C ILE A 47 30.54 -12.58 10.40
N ILE A 48 31.06 -13.80 10.41
CA ILE A 48 31.77 -14.42 9.28
C ILE A 48 30.81 -15.33 8.50
N VAL A 49 30.75 -15.19 7.17
CA VAL A 49 29.91 -16.03 6.30
C VAL A 49 30.79 -16.89 5.38
N PRO A 50 30.66 -18.24 5.39
CA PRO A 50 31.53 -19.14 4.62
C PRO A 50 31.19 -19.19 3.12
N LYS A 51 32.23 -19.40 2.31
CA LYS A 51 32.22 -19.35 0.83
C LYS A 51 31.80 -20.69 0.21
N TYR A 52 30.66 -20.72 -0.52
CA TYR A 52 30.30 -21.87 -1.38
C TYR A 52 30.55 -21.53 -2.86
N SER A 53 31.70 -21.95 -3.37
CA SER A 53 32.08 -21.85 -4.79
C SER A 53 31.37 -22.91 -5.64
N GLY A 54 30.50 -22.48 -6.56
CA GLY A 54 29.83 -23.33 -7.55
C GLY A 54 28.40 -22.89 -7.90
N PHE A 55 27.78 -22.12 -7.01
CA PHE A 55 26.38 -21.66 -7.11
C PHE A 55 26.12 -20.67 -8.26
N PHE A 56 27.04 -19.74 -8.52
CA PHE A 56 26.77 -18.60 -9.40
C PHE A 56 26.72 -18.92 -10.90
N LYS A 57 27.39 -19.98 -11.40
CA LYS A 57 27.36 -20.33 -12.83
C LYS A 57 26.01 -20.92 -13.28
N LYS A 58 25.28 -21.61 -12.40
CA LYS A 58 23.98 -22.23 -12.74
C LYS A 58 22.79 -21.27 -12.57
N VAL A 59 22.87 -20.37 -11.59
CA VAL A 59 21.85 -19.34 -11.35
C VAL A 59 21.76 -18.35 -12.52
N LYS A 60 22.90 -17.99 -13.13
CA LYS A 60 22.96 -17.11 -14.32
C LYS A 60 22.12 -17.62 -15.50
N LYS A 61 21.99 -18.95 -15.67
CA LYS A 61 21.27 -19.57 -16.78
C LYS A 61 19.74 -19.59 -16.57
N LEU A 62 19.29 -19.62 -15.31
CA LEU A 62 17.86 -19.62 -14.95
C LEU A 62 17.23 -18.22 -15.00
N PHE A 63 17.98 -17.19 -14.57
CA PHE A 63 17.48 -15.81 -14.60
C PHE A 63 17.47 -15.19 -16.01
N PHE A 64 18.31 -15.68 -16.93
CA PHE A 64 18.30 -15.25 -18.34
C PHE A 64 17.02 -15.68 -19.09
N ILE A 65 16.39 -16.79 -18.69
CA ILE A 65 15.11 -17.25 -19.25
C ILE A 65 13.93 -16.34 -18.81
N TRP A 66 14.11 -15.56 -17.74
CA TRP A 66 13.06 -14.74 -17.12
C TRP A 66 13.24 -13.23 -17.28
N GLY A 67 14.24 -12.78 -18.05
CA GLY A 67 14.38 -11.36 -18.45
C GLY A 67 14.59 -10.34 -17.32
N LEU A 68 14.90 -10.77 -16.10
CA LEU A 68 15.13 -9.89 -14.95
C LEU A 68 16.60 -9.47 -14.89
N LYS A 69 16.88 -8.15 -14.95
CA LYS A 69 18.22 -7.58 -14.68
C LYS A 69 18.55 -7.73 -13.19
N TYR A 70 19.78 -8.13 -12.89
CA TYR A 70 20.20 -8.67 -11.60
C TYR A 70 20.87 -7.64 -10.67
N ASP A 71 20.52 -6.37 -10.79
CA ASP A 71 21.13 -5.32 -9.98
C ASP A 71 20.03 -4.66 -9.13
N GLU A 72 20.23 -4.70 -7.80
CA GLU A 72 19.45 -4.03 -6.75
C GLU A 72 18.17 -4.74 -6.24
N ILE A 73 18.36 -5.66 -5.28
CA ILE A 73 17.35 -5.90 -4.25
C ILE A 73 17.99 -5.57 -2.90
N VAL A 74 17.76 -4.35 -2.43
CA VAL A 74 17.99 -3.93 -1.04
C VAL A 74 16.61 -3.81 -0.41
N LEU A 75 16.27 -4.69 0.53
CA LEU A 75 15.03 -4.56 1.31
C LEU A 75 15.34 -3.86 2.64
N PRO A 76 14.52 -2.89 3.08
CA PRO A 76 14.69 -2.26 4.38
C PRO A 76 14.22 -3.21 5.48
N ILE A 77 15.00 -3.29 6.57
CA ILE A 77 14.62 -4.01 7.79
C ILE A 77 14.14 -2.97 8.81
N LYS A 78 12.84 -2.96 9.10
CA LYS A 78 12.27 -2.38 10.33
C LYS A 78 11.36 -3.42 10.99
N GLY A 79 11.66 -3.76 12.24
CA GLY A 79 10.74 -4.40 13.19
C GLY A 79 10.39 -5.89 12.98
N ASN A 80 11.11 -6.78 13.67
CA ASN A 80 10.69 -8.11 14.18
C ASN A 80 9.62 -8.93 13.43
N LYS A 81 9.69 -9.04 12.10
CA LYS A 81 9.18 -10.21 11.34
C LYS A 81 10.16 -10.62 10.27
N MET A 82 11.11 -11.48 10.65
CA MET A 82 12.07 -12.08 9.74
C MET A 82 11.47 -13.34 9.11
N HIS A 83 10.59 -13.22 8.10
CA HIS A 83 10.19 -14.37 7.28
C HIS A 83 9.88 -13.95 5.84
N LEU A 84 10.92 -13.67 5.05
CA LEU A 84 10.97 -13.93 3.61
C LEU A 84 12.38 -13.54 3.14
N ILE A 85 13.27 -14.53 3.02
CA ILE A 85 14.54 -14.59 2.27
C ILE A 85 15.45 -15.59 3.02
N TYR A 86 14.97 -16.83 3.14
CA TYR A 86 15.85 -17.98 3.36
C TYR A 86 15.34 -19.24 2.62
N GLY A 87 14.19 -19.14 1.93
CA GLY A 87 13.62 -20.26 1.18
C GLY A 87 14.24 -20.50 -0.21
N LEU A 88 14.80 -19.48 -0.87
CA LEU A 88 15.29 -19.63 -2.25
C LEU A 88 16.69 -20.25 -2.36
N SER A 89 17.53 -20.15 -1.33
CA SER A 89 18.86 -20.81 -1.32
C SER A 89 18.76 -22.33 -1.07
N LEU A 90 17.65 -22.82 -0.52
CA LEU A 90 17.45 -24.22 -0.14
C LEU A 90 16.87 -25.11 -1.26
N LEU A 91 16.42 -24.54 -2.38
CA LEU A 91 15.70 -25.30 -3.40
C LEU A 91 16.61 -26.15 -4.31
N PHE A 92 17.92 -25.92 -4.37
CA PHE A 92 18.77 -26.54 -5.41
C PHE A 92 20.02 -27.29 -4.93
N ASN A 93 20.09 -27.69 -3.65
CA ASN A 93 21.12 -28.63 -3.21
C ASN A 93 20.61 -30.08 -3.35
N ARG A 94 21.31 -30.90 -4.15
CA ARG A 94 21.03 -32.33 -4.38
C ARG A 94 21.45 -33.23 -3.21
N SER A 95 22.01 -32.67 -2.13
CA SER A 95 22.24 -33.41 -0.89
C SER A 95 21.00 -33.35 0.01
N LYS A 96 20.55 -34.51 0.49
CA LYS A 96 19.24 -34.76 1.11
C LYS A 96 19.02 -34.18 2.52
N LYS A 97 19.83 -33.23 3.00
CA LYS A 97 19.65 -32.65 4.36
C LYS A 97 19.47 -31.13 4.28
N LYS A 98 18.39 -30.61 4.87
CA LYS A 98 18.03 -29.18 4.88
C LYS A 98 17.72 -28.75 6.31
N TYR A 99 18.18 -27.58 6.72
CA TYR A 99 18.03 -27.11 8.11
C TYR A 99 17.33 -25.74 8.15
N LEU A 100 16.48 -25.51 9.16
CA LEU A 100 15.96 -24.18 9.52
C LEU A 100 16.60 -23.71 10.84
N PHE A 101 16.83 -22.40 10.91
CA PHE A 101 17.14 -21.69 12.16
C PHE A 101 15.83 -21.35 12.89
N THR A 102 15.69 -21.80 14.13
CA THR A 102 14.56 -21.41 14.99
C THR A 102 14.90 -20.14 15.79
N SER A 103 13.88 -19.46 16.33
CA SER A 103 14.02 -18.29 17.21
C SER A 103 14.81 -18.56 18.51
N GLU A 104 15.06 -19.84 18.80
CA GLU A 104 15.82 -20.32 19.97
C GLU A 104 17.28 -20.65 19.63
N GLY A 105 17.75 -20.34 18.41
CA GLY A 105 19.15 -20.55 18.00
C GLY A 105 19.52 -21.99 17.65
N SER A 106 18.56 -22.92 17.61
CA SER A 106 18.80 -24.31 17.23
C SER A 106 18.63 -24.56 15.72
N LEU A 107 19.56 -25.30 15.11
CA LEU A 107 19.45 -25.83 13.75
C LEU A 107 18.64 -27.14 13.78
N LYS A 108 17.42 -27.14 13.24
CA LYS A 108 16.63 -28.37 13.07
C LYS A 108 16.62 -28.82 11.62
N GLU A 109 16.80 -30.12 11.39
CA GLU A 109 16.65 -30.73 10.06
C GLU A 109 15.16 -30.75 9.69
N VAL A 110 14.81 -30.25 8.51
CA VAL A 110 13.41 -30.08 8.08
C VAL A 110 13.24 -30.57 6.65
N SER A 111 12.15 -31.27 6.39
CA SER A 111 11.89 -31.84 5.07
C SER A 111 11.54 -30.74 4.06
N PHE A 112 11.79 -31.02 2.77
CA PHE A 112 11.35 -30.14 1.68
C PHE A 112 9.85 -29.86 1.73
N PHE A 113 9.07 -30.86 2.13
CA PHE A 113 7.63 -30.74 2.29
C PHE A 113 7.28 -29.71 3.37
N SER A 114 7.96 -29.71 4.53
CA SER A 114 7.70 -28.70 5.58
C SER A 114 8.06 -27.26 5.15
N ILE A 115 9.16 -27.07 4.42
CA ILE A 115 9.53 -25.75 3.87
C ILE A 115 8.50 -25.30 2.83
N PHE A 116 8.10 -26.19 1.94
CA PHE A 116 7.10 -25.93 0.90
C PHE A 116 5.73 -25.60 1.51
N ILE A 117 5.30 -26.37 2.52
CA ILE A 117 4.08 -26.12 3.29
C ILE A 117 4.18 -24.78 4.02
N GLN A 118 5.33 -24.42 4.60
CA GLN A 118 5.50 -23.14 5.27
C GLN A 118 5.46 -21.96 4.29
N LEU A 119 6.06 -22.11 3.10
CA LEU A 119 5.96 -21.13 2.01
C LEU A 119 4.51 -20.98 1.55
N PHE A 120 3.79 -22.07 1.33
CA PHE A 120 2.35 -22.07 0.99
C PHE A 120 1.47 -21.49 2.10
N ARG A 121 1.81 -21.70 3.37
CA ARG A 121 1.09 -21.10 4.50
C ARG A 121 1.38 -19.61 4.66
N SER A 122 2.54 -19.16 4.17
CA SER A 122 2.95 -17.75 4.19
C SER A 122 2.53 -16.96 2.94
N THR A 123 2.09 -17.62 1.86
CA THR A 123 1.59 -16.93 0.66
C THR A 123 0.25 -16.25 0.95
N PRO A 124 0.07 -14.97 0.59
CA PRO A 124 -1.21 -14.29 0.69
C PRO A 124 -2.33 -15.09 0.01
N LYS A 125 -3.55 -15.06 0.56
CA LYS A 125 -4.67 -15.89 0.09
C LYS A 125 -4.99 -15.71 -1.40
N GLY A 126 -4.75 -14.51 -1.94
CA GLY A 126 -4.92 -14.16 -3.34
C GLY A 126 -3.72 -14.41 -4.24
N PHE A 127 -2.63 -15.03 -3.76
CA PHE A 127 -1.41 -15.22 -4.57
C PHE A 127 -1.68 -15.99 -5.88
N PHE A 128 -2.49 -17.06 -5.82
CA PHE A 128 -2.86 -17.81 -7.02
C PHE A 128 -3.71 -16.99 -7.99
N ASN A 129 -4.68 -16.22 -7.48
CA ASN A 129 -5.46 -15.31 -8.32
C ASN A 129 -4.59 -14.23 -8.95
N TYR A 130 -3.63 -13.69 -8.20
CA TYR A 130 -2.68 -12.72 -8.74
C TYR A 130 -1.93 -13.32 -9.93
N LEU A 131 -1.39 -14.54 -9.78
CA LEU A 131 -0.69 -15.22 -10.87
C LEU A 131 -1.60 -15.47 -12.09
N LEU A 132 -2.84 -15.92 -11.87
CA LEU A 132 -3.82 -16.16 -12.93
C LEU A 132 -4.24 -14.85 -13.62
N SER A 133 -4.46 -13.78 -12.87
CA SER A 133 -4.74 -12.44 -13.39
C SER A 133 -3.56 -11.88 -14.17
N SER A 134 -2.32 -12.06 -13.69
CA SER A 134 -1.10 -11.68 -14.42
C SER A 134 -0.92 -12.47 -15.71
N LEU A 135 -1.29 -13.76 -15.73
CA LEU A 135 -1.29 -14.55 -16.95
C LEU A 135 -2.34 -14.02 -17.94
N SER A 136 -3.59 -13.79 -17.51
CA SER A 136 -4.63 -13.17 -18.33
C SER A 136 -4.18 -11.83 -18.90
N LEU A 137 -3.56 -10.97 -18.07
CA LEU A 137 -3.02 -9.67 -18.49
C LEU A 137 -1.93 -9.82 -19.55
N LYS A 138 -0.97 -10.74 -19.34
CA LYS A 138 0.13 -10.99 -20.28
C LYS A 138 -0.39 -11.50 -21.63
N MET A 139 -1.42 -12.36 -21.59
CA MET A 139 -2.10 -12.88 -22.79
C MET A 139 -3.08 -11.88 -23.41
N ARG A 140 -3.34 -10.75 -22.74
CA ARG A 140 -4.38 -9.78 -23.13
C ARG A 140 -5.76 -10.42 -23.28
N SER A 141 -6.06 -11.38 -22.41
CA SER A 141 -7.34 -12.08 -22.46
C SER A 141 -8.45 -11.18 -21.95
N THR A 142 -9.56 -11.11 -22.69
CA THR A 142 -10.80 -10.50 -22.18
C THR A 142 -11.44 -11.36 -21.08
N TYR A 143 -10.98 -12.59 -20.87
CA TYR A 143 -11.40 -13.45 -19.77
C TYR A 143 -10.31 -13.48 -18.67
N VAL A 144 -10.67 -13.02 -17.47
CA VAL A 144 -9.77 -13.01 -16.32
C VAL A 144 -9.90 -14.33 -15.57
N LEU A 145 -8.85 -15.15 -15.61
CA LEU A 145 -8.80 -16.46 -14.94
C LEU A 145 -8.75 -16.30 -13.42
N GLY A 146 -8.07 -15.26 -12.94
CA GLY A 146 -8.01 -14.92 -11.52
C GLY A 146 -9.24 -14.15 -11.06
N LYS A 147 -9.64 -14.35 -9.81
CA LYS A 147 -10.57 -13.45 -9.12
C LYS A 147 -9.85 -12.15 -8.72
N PRO A 148 -10.58 -11.06 -8.44
CA PRO A 148 -9.94 -9.84 -7.94
C PRO A 148 -9.20 -10.12 -6.63
N VAL A 149 -7.98 -9.61 -6.54
CA VAL A 149 -7.11 -9.74 -5.37
C VAL A 149 -7.15 -8.49 -4.48
N SER A 150 -7.68 -7.39 -5.00
CA SER A 150 -7.95 -6.17 -4.25
C SER A 150 -9.36 -5.69 -4.54
N LEU A 151 -10.04 -5.16 -3.54
CA LEU A 151 -11.35 -4.53 -3.70
C LEU A 151 -11.33 -3.10 -3.18
N THR A 152 -12.13 -2.25 -3.79
CA THR A 152 -12.58 -1.01 -3.19
C THR A 152 -14.03 -1.21 -2.80
N ILE A 153 -14.39 -1.01 -1.52
CA ILE A 153 -15.75 -1.20 -1.04
C ILE A 153 -16.23 0.09 -0.42
N GLU A 154 -17.38 0.59 -0.88
CA GLU A 154 -17.98 1.81 -0.38
C GLU A 154 -18.82 1.53 0.88
N PRO A 155 -18.39 1.99 2.07
CA PRO A 155 -19.20 1.83 3.28
C PRO A 155 -20.44 2.73 3.25
N THR A 156 -20.34 3.90 2.62
CA THR A 156 -21.42 4.87 2.46
C THR A 156 -21.01 5.92 1.44
N ASN A 157 -22.00 6.54 0.79
CA ASN A 157 -21.80 7.76 -0.01
C ASN A 157 -22.29 9.04 0.70
N PHE A 158 -22.53 8.98 2.01
CA PHE A 158 -22.72 10.18 2.84
C PHE A 158 -21.37 10.79 3.22
N CYS A 159 -21.29 12.12 3.23
CA CYS A 159 -20.15 12.86 3.77
C CYS A 159 -20.64 14.10 4.52
N ASN A 160 -19.96 14.46 5.62
CA ASN A 160 -20.24 15.66 6.40
C ASN A 160 -19.62 16.93 5.76
N LEU A 161 -18.71 16.75 4.80
CA LEU A 161 -18.01 17.85 4.14
C LEU A 161 -18.61 18.18 2.76
N ARG A 162 -18.30 19.39 2.27
CA ARG A 162 -18.77 19.92 0.98
C ARG A 162 -17.62 20.29 0.05
N CYS A 163 -16.68 19.37 -0.16
CA CYS A 163 -15.49 19.65 -0.96
C CYS A 163 -15.83 20.03 -2.41
N PRO A 164 -15.30 21.15 -2.96
CA PRO A 164 -15.75 21.74 -4.23
C PRO A 164 -15.29 21.01 -5.50
N ILE A 165 -14.55 19.91 -5.36
CA ILE A 165 -14.14 19.03 -6.47
C ILE A 165 -14.81 17.65 -6.38
N CYS A 166 -15.15 17.20 -5.16
CA CYS A 166 -15.68 15.86 -4.91
C CYS A 166 -17.14 15.78 -5.34
N GLU A 167 -17.50 14.73 -6.07
CA GLU A 167 -18.85 14.51 -6.56
C GLU A 167 -19.89 14.45 -5.42
N THR A 168 -19.52 13.90 -4.27
CA THR A 168 -20.35 13.87 -3.05
C THR A 168 -20.52 15.26 -2.45
N GLY A 169 -19.45 16.05 -2.39
CA GLY A 169 -19.48 17.40 -1.84
C GLY A 169 -20.34 18.35 -2.67
N LEU A 170 -20.23 18.23 -3.99
CA LEU A 170 -21.00 18.96 -4.99
C LEU A 170 -22.44 18.45 -5.17
N ASP A 171 -22.79 17.31 -4.57
CA ASP A 171 -24.10 16.65 -4.69
C ASP A 171 -24.48 16.25 -6.13
N ILE A 172 -23.48 15.83 -6.91
CA ILE A 172 -23.63 15.45 -8.34
C ILE A 172 -23.37 13.96 -8.60
N LEU A 173 -23.37 13.13 -7.56
CA LEU A 173 -23.23 11.67 -7.71
C LEU A 173 -24.37 11.04 -8.53
N ASN A 174 -25.55 11.66 -8.54
CA ASN A 174 -26.73 11.23 -9.30
C ASN A 174 -27.13 9.75 -9.06
N ARG A 175 -26.92 9.25 -7.83
CA ARG A 175 -27.35 7.91 -7.39
C ARG A 175 -27.88 7.95 -5.95
N PRO A 176 -28.71 6.97 -5.53
CA PRO A 176 -29.29 6.95 -4.18
C PRO A 176 -28.23 6.97 -3.08
N LYS A 177 -28.55 7.65 -1.96
CA LYS A 177 -27.68 7.68 -0.78
C LYS A 177 -27.98 6.51 0.15
N GLY A 178 -26.94 5.94 0.74
CA GLY A 178 -27.08 4.79 1.64
C GLY A 178 -25.83 4.41 2.38
N ARG A 179 -25.96 3.35 3.19
CA ARG A 179 -24.90 2.78 4.03
C ARG A 179 -24.91 1.27 3.85
N MET A 180 -23.73 0.70 3.69
CA MET A 180 -23.54 -0.74 3.66
C MET A 180 -23.66 -1.31 5.08
N THR A 181 -24.56 -2.26 5.28
CA THR A 181 -24.62 -2.99 6.55
C THR A 181 -23.50 -4.02 6.64
N LEU A 182 -23.13 -4.43 7.85
CA LEU A 182 -22.17 -5.51 8.07
C LEU A 182 -22.62 -6.81 7.39
N ASP A 183 -23.92 -7.11 7.41
CA ASP A 183 -24.44 -8.33 6.80
C ASP A 183 -24.35 -8.31 5.28
N ASN A 184 -24.60 -7.17 4.64
CA ASN A 184 -24.37 -7.02 3.21
C ASN A 184 -22.87 -7.12 2.88
N PHE A 185 -21.99 -6.53 3.69
CA PHE A 185 -20.54 -6.69 3.53
C PHE A 185 -20.11 -8.15 3.63
N LYS A 186 -20.62 -8.91 4.61
CA LYS A 186 -20.35 -10.35 4.76
C LYS A 186 -20.77 -11.12 3.51
N LYS A 187 -22.00 -10.91 3.03
CA LYS A 187 -22.53 -11.53 1.82
C LYS A 187 -21.64 -11.24 0.61
N ILE A 188 -21.26 -9.98 0.40
CA ILE A 188 -20.37 -9.57 -0.68
C ILE A 188 -19.02 -10.30 -0.58
N LEU A 189 -18.39 -10.29 0.59
CA LEU A 189 -17.07 -10.88 0.75
C LEU A 189 -17.09 -12.41 0.57
N ASP A 190 -18.13 -13.07 1.06
CA ASP A 190 -18.33 -14.50 0.88
C ASP A 190 -18.58 -14.84 -0.60
N ASN A 191 -19.32 -13.98 -1.32
CA ASN A 191 -19.61 -14.11 -2.75
C ASN A 191 -18.36 -13.90 -3.64
N VAL A 192 -17.57 -12.85 -3.39
CA VAL A 192 -16.27 -12.65 -4.08
C VAL A 192 -15.34 -13.85 -3.81
N GLY A 193 -15.40 -14.38 -2.58
CA GLY A 193 -14.63 -15.52 -2.11
C GLY A 193 -13.35 -15.09 -1.40
N GLY A 194 -12.95 -15.86 -0.39
CA GLY A 194 -11.89 -15.53 0.59
C GLY A 194 -10.44 -15.47 0.08
N GLN A 195 -10.23 -15.08 -1.17
CA GLN A 195 -8.93 -14.93 -1.82
C GLN A 195 -8.58 -13.46 -2.09
N VAL A 196 -9.33 -12.52 -1.53
CA VAL A 196 -9.00 -11.09 -1.52
C VAL A 196 -7.83 -10.87 -0.56
N ASN A 197 -6.79 -10.16 -1.02
CA ASN A 197 -5.64 -9.79 -0.20
C ASN A 197 -5.86 -8.46 0.51
N SER A 198 -6.45 -7.49 -0.19
CA SER A 198 -6.59 -6.11 0.29
C SER A 198 -7.98 -5.52 0.01
N ILE A 199 -8.45 -4.69 0.94
CA ILE A 199 -9.66 -3.87 0.78
C ILE A 199 -9.32 -2.42 1.09
N MET A 200 -9.59 -1.52 0.14
CA MET A 200 -9.73 -0.09 0.39
C MET A 200 -11.19 0.19 0.76
N LEU A 201 -11.46 0.43 2.04
CA LEU A 201 -12.81 0.71 2.54
C LEU A 201 -13.11 2.20 2.36
N TYR A 202 -13.41 2.61 1.14
CA TYR A 202 -13.67 4.00 0.75
C TYR A 202 -14.22 4.02 -0.69
N PHE A 203 -15.06 5.00 -1.04
CA PHE A 203 -15.28 5.34 -2.45
C PHE A 203 -15.70 6.81 -2.65
N MET A 204 -16.96 7.15 -2.36
CA MET A 204 -17.52 8.51 -2.54
C MET A 204 -18.31 8.96 -1.30
N GLY A 205 -17.70 8.86 -0.13
CA GLY A 205 -18.28 9.27 1.16
C GLY A 205 -17.23 9.27 2.28
N GLU A 206 -17.67 9.50 3.52
CA GLU A 206 -16.84 9.41 4.71
C GLU A 206 -17.06 8.07 5.41
N THR A 207 -16.03 7.24 5.47
CA THR A 207 -16.06 5.86 5.96
C THR A 207 -16.73 5.73 7.33
N PHE A 208 -16.39 6.62 8.26
CA PHE A 208 -16.85 6.51 9.66
C PHE A 208 -18.22 7.15 9.93
N LEU A 209 -18.88 7.72 8.90
CA LEU A 209 -20.30 8.05 8.97
C LEU A 209 -21.21 6.82 8.85
N ASN A 210 -20.66 5.68 8.41
CA ASN A 210 -21.29 4.40 8.62
C ASN A 210 -20.81 3.82 9.97
N LYS A 211 -21.75 3.73 10.93
CA LYS A 211 -21.46 3.28 12.30
C LYS A 211 -20.96 1.83 12.35
N GLU A 212 -21.35 1.00 11.38
CA GLU A 212 -20.92 -0.39 11.28
C GLU A 212 -19.53 -0.55 10.63
N SER A 213 -18.89 0.53 10.15
CA SER A 213 -17.57 0.45 9.51
C SER A 213 -16.50 -0.18 10.41
N TYR A 214 -16.53 0.07 11.73
CA TYR A 214 -15.59 -0.57 12.65
C TYR A 214 -15.78 -2.10 12.72
N ASP A 215 -17.03 -2.57 12.67
CA ASP A 215 -17.33 -4.00 12.71
C ASP A 215 -17.09 -4.67 11.34
N ILE A 216 -17.31 -3.95 10.24
CA ILE A 216 -16.90 -4.33 8.90
C ILE A 216 -15.38 -4.57 8.86
N ILE A 217 -14.60 -3.64 9.42
CA ILE A 217 -13.14 -3.77 9.52
C ILE A 217 -12.78 -5.01 10.32
N LYS A 218 -13.34 -5.18 11.53
CA LYS A 218 -13.07 -6.36 12.37
C LYS A 218 -13.38 -7.66 11.63
N TYR A 219 -14.49 -7.71 10.89
CA TYR A 219 -14.84 -8.88 10.10
C TYR A 219 -13.82 -9.15 9.00
N ALA A 220 -13.42 -8.14 8.21
CA ALA A 220 -12.39 -8.29 7.18
C ALA A 220 -11.05 -8.77 7.78
N LYS A 221 -10.65 -8.21 8.92
CA LYS A 221 -9.45 -8.63 9.67
C LYS A 221 -9.54 -10.08 10.16
N SER A 222 -10.70 -10.53 10.64
CA SER A 222 -10.92 -11.93 11.03
C SER A 222 -10.70 -12.90 9.86
N LYS A 223 -10.86 -12.43 8.62
CA LYS A 223 -10.58 -13.18 7.39
C LYS A 223 -9.13 -13.04 6.92
N GLY A 224 -8.26 -12.36 7.67
CA GLY A 224 -6.85 -12.18 7.34
C GLY A 224 -6.61 -11.24 6.14
N ILE A 225 -7.55 -10.33 5.87
CA ILE A 225 -7.46 -9.36 4.79
C ILE A 225 -6.72 -8.11 5.28
N PHE A 226 -5.88 -7.52 4.43
CA PHE A 226 -5.32 -6.20 4.67
C PHE A 226 -6.38 -5.14 4.38
N ILE A 227 -6.65 -4.25 5.31
CA ILE A 227 -7.69 -3.24 5.14
C ILE A 227 -7.16 -1.86 5.44
N GLU A 228 -7.39 -0.95 4.51
CA GLU A 228 -7.04 0.45 4.60
C GLU A 228 -8.22 1.35 4.28
N THR A 229 -8.15 2.60 4.74
CA THR A 229 -9.14 3.63 4.42
C THR A 229 -8.48 5.00 4.42
N CYS A 230 -9.12 5.96 3.76
CA CYS A 230 -8.86 7.38 3.97
C CYS A 230 -10.08 8.04 4.62
N THR A 231 -9.83 9.06 5.43
CA THR A 231 -10.86 9.77 6.20
C THR A 231 -10.56 11.26 6.24
N ASN A 232 -11.61 12.07 6.29
CA ASN A 232 -11.47 13.49 6.63
C ASN A 232 -11.08 13.70 8.10
N GLY A 233 -11.23 12.68 8.94
CA GLY A 233 -10.80 12.65 10.33
C GLY A 233 -11.63 13.46 11.31
N ASP A 234 -12.66 14.18 10.83
CA ASP A 234 -13.52 14.99 11.69
C ASP A 234 -14.44 14.09 12.53
N ILE A 235 -15.14 13.14 11.90
CA ILE A 235 -16.10 12.25 12.59
C ILE A 235 -15.51 10.84 12.66
N ILE A 236 -14.71 10.59 13.70
CA ILE A 236 -14.09 9.30 13.97
C ILE A 236 -14.00 9.07 15.48
N ASP A 237 -14.01 7.80 15.88
CA ASP A 237 -13.70 7.35 17.23
C ASP A 237 -12.29 6.72 17.20
N PRO A 238 -11.26 7.44 17.66
CA PRO A 238 -9.87 6.96 17.63
C PRO A 238 -9.65 5.63 18.35
N ILE A 239 -10.42 5.36 19.42
CA ILE A 239 -10.26 4.14 20.22
C ILE A 239 -10.83 2.96 19.44
N LYS A 240 -12.06 3.10 18.92
CA LYS A 240 -12.67 2.06 18.07
C LYS A 240 -11.90 1.85 16.77
N LEU A 241 -11.28 2.88 16.22
CA LEU A 241 -10.40 2.76 15.06
C LEU A 241 -9.25 1.79 15.34
N VAL A 242 -8.49 2.03 16.42
CA VAL A 242 -7.37 1.15 16.80
C VAL A 242 -7.87 -0.25 17.17
N GLU A 243 -8.99 -0.36 17.89
CA GLU A 243 -9.59 -1.65 18.29
C GLU A 243 -10.21 -2.43 17.14
N SER A 244 -10.53 -1.79 16.02
CA SER A 244 -11.04 -2.47 14.83
C SER A 244 -9.97 -3.38 14.20
N GLY A 245 -8.69 -3.11 14.46
CA GLY A 245 -7.57 -3.85 13.88
C GLY A 245 -7.24 -3.44 12.45
N ILE A 246 -7.74 -2.28 11.97
CA ILE A 246 -7.40 -1.72 10.66
C ILE A 246 -5.88 -1.68 10.47
N ASP A 247 -5.40 -1.95 9.25
CA ASP A 247 -3.96 -2.00 8.99
C ASP A 247 -3.40 -0.61 8.67
N LYS A 248 -4.17 0.23 7.98
CA LYS A 248 -3.71 1.57 7.59
C LYS A 248 -4.88 2.56 7.52
N VAL A 249 -4.64 3.77 8.00
CA VAL A 249 -5.60 4.87 7.93
C VAL A 249 -4.89 6.15 7.50
N GLU A 250 -5.48 6.84 6.53
CA GLU A 250 -4.95 8.10 6.00
C GLU A 250 -5.88 9.26 6.35
N PHE A 251 -5.42 10.14 7.25
CA PHE A 251 -6.11 11.38 7.59
C PHE A 251 -5.77 12.46 6.56
N GLN A 252 -6.79 13.09 5.98
CA GLN A 252 -6.62 14.08 4.93
C GLN A 252 -6.77 15.50 5.47
N LEU A 253 -5.83 16.38 5.15
CA LEU A 253 -5.84 17.80 5.49
C LEU A 253 -5.98 18.64 4.21
N GLY A 254 -6.87 19.63 4.22
CA GLY A 254 -7.00 20.64 3.16
C GLY A 254 -6.11 21.88 3.34
N GLY A 255 -5.33 21.92 4.42
CA GLY A 255 -4.52 23.05 4.87
C GLY A 255 -4.17 22.91 6.35
N LEU A 256 -3.23 23.72 6.84
CA LEU A 256 -2.70 23.69 8.21
C LEU A 256 -3.26 24.77 9.13
N THR A 257 -4.08 25.67 8.59
CA THR A 257 -4.93 26.57 9.39
C THR A 257 -6.39 26.23 9.11
N GLN A 258 -7.29 26.58 10.03
CA GLN A 258 -8.73 26.37 9.78
C GLN A 258 -9.18 27.10 8.51
N GLU A 259 -8.64 28.29 8.24
CA GLU A 259 -8.94 29.06 7.03
C GLU A 259 -8.49 28.34 5.76
N THR A 260 -7.26 27.84 5.70
CA THR A 260 -6.75 27.15 4.51
C THR A 260 -7.37 25.77 4.36
N HIS A 261 -7.62 25.05 5.46
CA HIS A 261 -8.27 23.75 5.47
C HIS A 261 -9.67 23.80 4.85
N GLN A 262 -10.49 24.75 5.28
CA GLN A 262 -11.90 24.82 4.87
C GLN A 262 -12.12 25.35 3.45
N LYS A 263 -11.10 25.92 2.79
CA LYS A 263 -11.17 26.31 1.37
C LYS A 263 -11.44 25.09 0.48
N TYR A 264 -10.82 23.96 0.78
CA TYR A 264 -11.12 22.69 0.12
C TYR A 264 -12.06 21.81 0.94
N MET A 265 -11.75 21.58 2.21
CA MET A 265 -12.53 20.70 3.09
C MET A 265 -13.63 21.50 3.79
N VAL A 266 -14.58 22.03 3.01
CA VAL A 266 -15.69 22.86 3.49
C VAL A 266 -16.47 22.13 4.59
N ASN A 267 -16.73 22.83 5.70
CA ASN A 267 -17.28 22.34 6.98
C ASN A 267 -16.35 21.44 7.79
N GLY A 268 -15.11 21.22 7.35
CA GLY A 268 -14.14 20.40 8.07
C GLY A 268 -13.55 21.15 9.26
N ASN A 269 -13.34 20.43 10.36
CA ASN A 269 -12.70 20.96 11.56
C ASN A 269 -11.27 20.43 11.66
N LEU A 270 -10.29 21.29 11.33
CA LEU A 270 -8.88 20.91 11.30
C LEU A 270 -8.37 20.45 12.67
N GLU A 271 -8.71 21.19 13.73
CA GLU A 271 -8.26 20.89 15.09
C GLU A 271 -8.73 19.49 15.51
N LYS A 272 -9.99 19.16 15.21
CA LYS A 272 -10.58 17.86 15.50
C LYS A 272 -9.91 16.75 14.70
N THR A 273 -9.63 16.97 13.42
CA THR A 273 -8.89 16.00 12.58
C THR A 273 -7.49 15.72 13.14
N ILE A 274 -6.70 16.76 13.46
CA ILE A 274 -5.36 16.60 14.04
C ILE A 274 -5.43 15.93 15.42
N LYS A 275 -6.39 16.34 16.26
CA LYS A 275 -6.61 15.73 17.57
C LYS A 275 -6.94 14.24 17.46
N ASN A 276 -7.82 13.86 16.54
CA ASN A 276 -8.21 12.47 16.33
C ASN A 276 -7.05 11.62 15.81
N ALA A 277 -6.23 12.14 14.90
CA ALA A 277 -5.01 11.48 14.46
C ALA A 277 -4.04 11.26 15.64
N ARG A 278 -3.79 12.30 16.44
CA ARG A 278 -2.90 12.23 17.63
C ARG A 278 -3.40 11.23 18.68
N ILE A 279 -4.71 11.20 18.94
CA ILE A 279 -5.30 10.21 19.88
C ILE A 279 -5.16 8.80 19.32
N SER A 280 -5.37 8.60 18.01
CA SER A 280 -5.22 7.28 17.37
C SER A 280 -3.78 6.76 17.50
N ILE A 281 -2.78 7.62 17.26
CA ILE A 281 -1.35 7.30 17.42
C ILE A 281 -1.05 6.94 18.88
N LYS A 282 -1.51 7.78 19.82
CA LYS A 282 -1.31 7.56 21.25
C LYS A 282 -1.92 6.24 21.71
N GLU A 283 -3.14 5.93 21.28
CA GLU A 283 -3.84 4.71 21.68
C GLU A 283 -3.17 3.46 21.10
N ARG A 284 -2.78 3.49 19.83
CA ARG A 284 -1.98 2.42 19.22
C ARG A 284 -0.68 2.17 19.99
N ASN A 285 0.07 3.23 20.26
CA ASN A 285 1.37 3.14 20.93
C ASN A 285 1.22 2.66 22.38
N LYS A 286 0.20 3.14 23.11
CA LYS A 286 -0.15 2.69 24.46
C LYS A 286 -0.41 1.18 24.52
N LYS A 287 -1.05 0.62 23.49
CA LYS A 287 -1.29 -0.83 23.38
C LYS A 287 -0.08 -1.62 22.84
N GLY A 288 1.04 -0.96 22.54
CA GLY A 288 2.24 -1.61 21.98
C GLY A 288 2.02 -2.19 20.58
N LEU A 289 1.05 -1.65 19.82
CA LEU A 289 0.69 -2.15 18.50
C LEU A 289 1.55 -1.50 17.42
N LEU A 290 1.86 -2.27 16.37
CA LEU A 290 2.49 -1.74 15.15
C LEU A 290 1.47 -1.20 14.14
N ARG A 291 0.17 -1.48 14.36
CA ARG A 291 -0.92 -1.17 13.45
C ARG A 291 -2.10 -0.55 14.22
N PRO A 292 -2.86 0.36 13.59
CA PRO A 292 -2.73 0.82 12.20
C PRO A 292 -1.47 1.65 11.93
N GLU A 293 -0.98 1.60 10.70
CA GLU A 293 -0.14 2.67 10.15
C GLU A 293 -1.04 3.90 9.97
N ILE A 294 -0.63 5.01 10.56
CA ILE A 294 -1.39 6.26 10.60
C ILE A 294 -0.62 7.27 9.77
N HIS A 295 -1.19 7.59 8.61
CA HIS A 295 -0.65 8.56 7.69
C HIS A 295 -1.45 9.86 7.83
N VAL A 296 -0.77 10.99 7.76
CA VAL A 296 -1.41 12.31 7.70
C VAL A 296 -0.97 12.99 6.44
N ASN A 297 -1.93 13.31 5.58
CA ASN A 297 -1.70 13.74 4.21
C ASN A 297 -2.22 15.14 3.96
N LEU A 298 -1.51 15.91 3.14
CA LEU A 298 -1.95 17.23 2.68
C LEU A 298 -2.47 17.11 1.25
N ILE A 299 -3.75 17.40 1.04
CA ILE A 299 -4.31 17.58 -0.30
C ILE A 299 -3.85 18.95 -0.79
N LEU A 300 -2.87 18.92 -1.69
CA LEU A 300 -2.19 20.12 -2.13
C LEU A 300 -3.04 20.91 -3.12
N MET A 301 -3.27 22.16 -2.79
CA MET A 301 -4.02 23.10 -3.60
C MET A 301 -3.24 24.40 -3.71
N LYS A 302 -3.63 25.26 -4.65
CA LYS A 302 -3.02 26.57 -4.85
C LYS A 302 -2.92 27.39 -3.56
N HIS A 303 -3.98 27.38 -2.75
CA HIS A 303 -4.07 28.21 -1.55
C HIS A 303 -3.23 27.72 -0.38
N ASN A 304 -2.77 26.47 -0.38
CA ASN A 304 -2.00 25.86 0.73
C ASN A 304 -0.57 25.45 0.32
N GLU A 305 -0.15 25.77 -0.90
CA GLU A 305 1.17 25.38 -1.43
C GLU A 305 2.35 25.90 -0.60
N HIS A 306 2.17 27.05 0.06
CA HIS A 306 3.15 27.63 0.96
C HIS A 306 3.30 26.87 2.29
N GLU A 307 2.34 26.00 2.65
CA GLU A 307 2.31 25.28 3.92
C GLU A 307 3.07 23.93 3.88
N ILE A 308 3.63 23.53 2.73
CA ILE A 308 4.26 22.19 2.56
C ILE A 308 5.36 21.91 3.60
N GLN A 309 6.21 22.88 3.89
CA GLN A 309 7.29 22.68 4.86
C GLN A 309 6.77 22.54 6.29
N ASP A 310 5.77 23.35 6.66
CA ASP A 310 5.08 23.26 7.95
C ASP A 310 4.33 21.94 8.10
N PHE A 311 3.81 21.40 6.99
CA PHE A 311 3.10 20.14 7.00
C PHE A 311 4.00 18.99 7.43
N PHE A 312 5.22 18.90 6.88
CA PHE A 312 6.17 17.87 7.30
C PHE A 312 6.62 18.05 8.76
N ARG A 313 6.76 19.29 9.24
CA ARG A 313 6.99 19.56 10.68
C ARG A 313 5.83 19.05 11.54
N LEU A 314 4.59 19.30 11.14
CA LEU A 314 3.40 18.82 11.84
C LEU A 314 3.36 17.28 11.88
N VAL A 315 3.65 16.61 10.76
CA VAL A 315 3.69 15.14 10.67
C VAL A 315 4.68 14.55 11.67
N GLU A 316 5.88 15.13 11.77
CA GLU A 316 6.89 14.75 12.77
C GLU A 316 6.42 15.03 14.20
N GLU A 317 5.84 16.22 14.45
CA GLU A 317 5.37 16.64 15.77
C GLU A 317 4.29 15.71 16.33
N ILE A 318 3.30 15.33 15.52
CA ILE A 318 2.22 14.44 15.97
C ILE A 318 2.67 12.97 16.08
N GLY A 319 3.82 12.62 15.49
CA GLY A 319 4.35 11.26 15.45
C GLY A 319 3.59 10.33 14.51
N ALA A 320 3.10 10.84 13.37
CA ALA A 320 2.52 10.01 12.32
C ALA A 320 3.61 9.15 11.66
N ASP A 321 3.25 7.98 11.11
CA ASP A 321 4.26 7.08 10.55
C ASP A 321 4.78 7.60 9.20
N GLU A 322 3.89 8.18 8.40
CA GLU A 322 4.20 8.81 7.12
C GLU A 322 3.31 10.04 6.90
N GLY A 323 3.79 10.95 6.05
CA GLY A 323 2.97 12.04 5.54
C GLY A 323 3.22 12.26 4.07
N HIS A 324 2.15 12.40 3.29
CA HIS A 324 2.23 12.53 1.84
C HIS A 324 1.54 13.80 1.34
N ILE A 325 2.09 14.31 0.24
CA ILE A 325 1.45 15.33 -0.57
C ILE A 325 0.55 14.63 -1.59
N ILE A 326 -0.74 14.93 -1.56
CA ILE A 326 -1.75 14.34 -2.45
C ILE A 326 -2.09 15.35 -3.53
N ASN A 327 -1.81 14.97 -4.78
CA ASN A 327 -2.10 15.83 -5.91
C ASN A 327 -3.61 15.82 -6.23
N PRO A 328 -4.22 17.00 -6.49
CA PRO A 328 -5.65 17.12 -6.69
C PRO A 328 -6.06 16.61 -8.08
N CYS A 329 -7.20 15.92 -8.12
CA CYS A 329 -7.84 15.49 -9.36
C CYS A 329 -9.05 16.38 -9.65
N VAL A 330 -8.89 17.42 -10.46
CA VAL A 330 -10.00 18.30 -10.92
C VAL A 330 -10.85 17.62 -12.00
N ARG A 331 -12.09 18.11 -12.18
CA ARG A 331 -13.05 17.65 -13.20
C ARG A 331 -13.28 18.68 -14.31
N THR A 332 -13.18 19.96 -13.99
CA THR A 332 -13.44 21.05 -14.95
C THR A 332 -12.30 22.06 -15.02
N LYS A 333 -12.25 22.82 -16.12
CA LYS A 333 -11.21 23.84 -16.35
C LYS A 333 -11.26 24.91 -15.27
N GLU A 334 -12.44 25.26 -14.81
CA GLU A 334 -12.69 26.24 -13.75
C GLU A 334 -12.03 25.78 -12.46
N GLN A 335 -12.30 24.53 -12.05
CA GLN A 335 -11.63 23.91 -10.91
C GLN A 335 -10.11 23.86 -11.10
N ALA A 336 -9.64 23.59 -12.32
CA ALA A 336 -8.21 23.56 -12.62
C ALA A 336 -7.53 24.91 -12.35
N ASN A 337 -8.14 26.00 -12.81
CA ASN A 337 -7.61 27.36 -12.65
C ASN A 337 -7.64 27.85 -11.20
N GLU A 338 -8.68 27.48 -10.46
CA GLU A 338 -8.90 27.92 -9.09
C GLU A 338 -8.04 27.13 -8.09
N MET A 339 -7.97 25.80 -8.25
CA MET A 339 -7.51 24.91 -7.18
C MET A 339 -6.12 24.30 -7.41
N LEU A 340 -5.66 24.15 -8.66
CA LEU A 340 -4.39 23.47 -8.91
C LEU A 340 -3.20 24.27 -8.35
N PRO A 341 -2.20 23.59 -7.75
CA PRO A 341 -0.95 24.22 -7.32
C PRO A 341 -0.27 24.98 -8.46
N SER A 342 0.53 25.99 -8.10
CA SER A 342 1.25 26.80 -9.09
C SER A 342 2.51 26.09 -9.58
N ASP A 343 3.13 25.25 -8.74
CA ASP A 343 4.30 24.48 -9.09
C ASP A 343 3.93 23.28 -9.97
N GLU A 344 4.45 23.27 -11.20
CA GLU A 344 4.18 22.23 -12.19
C GLU A 344 4.58 20.83 -11.71
N LYS A 345 5.47 20.69 -10.71
CA LYS A 345 5.85 19.39 -10.15
C LYS A 345 4.67 18.65 -9.53
N TYR A 346 3.70 19.38 -8.97
CA TYR A 346 2.55 18.80 -8.27
C TYR A 346 1.31 18.68 -9.17
N ILE A 347 1.36 19.26 -10.38
CA ILE A 347 0.28 19.15 -11.35
C ILE A 347 0.37 17.78 -12.06
N ILE A 348 -0.69 16.98 -12.00
CA ILE A 348 -0.75 15.65 -12.68
C ILE A 348 -1.25 15.74 -14.14
N TYR A 349 -1.57 16.94 -14.61
CA TYR A 349 -2.08 17.23 -15.94
C TYR A 349 -1.03 17.87 -16.84
N ASN A 350 -1.18 17.71 -18.15
CA ASN A 350 -0.35 18.36 -19.15
C ASN A 350 -0.63 19.86 -19.16
N THR A 351 0.35 20.68 -18.77
CA THR A 351 0.19 22.13 -18.59
C THR A 351 -0.07 22.86 -19.92
N SER A 352 0.53 22.41 -21.03
CA SER A 352 0.24 22.93 -22.37
C SER A 352 -1.21 22.68 -22.80
N GLU A 353 -1.79 21.56 -22.38
CA GLU A 353 -3.19 21.23 -22.66
C GLU A 353 -4.16 21.97 -21.75
N LEU A 354 -3.81 22.15 -20.48
CA LEU A 354 -4.57 23.00 -19.55
C LEU A 354 -4.69 24.45 -20.06
N LYS A 355 -3.61 25.02 -20.63
CA LYS A 355 -3.63 26.36 -21.27
C LYS A 355 -4.64 26.45 -22.42
N LYS A 356 -4.87 25.34 -23.14
CA LYS A 356 -5.90 25.22 -24.19
C LYS A 356 -7.29 24.90 -23.62
N GLY A 357 -7.42 24.80 -22.29
CA GLY A 357 -8.66 24.46 -21.60
C GLY A 357 -9.00 22.97 -21.57
N ARG A 358 -8.04 22.08 -21.86
CA ARG A 358 -8.24 20.62 -21.85
C ARG A 358 -7.60 19.99 -20.63
N ILE A 359 -8.34 19.14 -19.93
CA ILE A 359 -7.84 18.36 -18.78
C ILE A 359 -7.32 17.03 -19.30
N VAL A 360 -6.03 16.98 -19.59
CA VAL A 360 -5.34 15.79 -20.08
C VAL A 360 -4.28 15.39 -19.07
N PRO A 361 -4.27 14.15 -18.54
CA PRO A 361 -3.20 13.68 -17.66
C PRO A 361 -1.82 13.78 -18.34
N LYS A 362 -0.75 14.03 -17.56
CA LYS A 362 0.63 14.02 -18.08
C LYS A 362 0.99 12.67 -18.70
N ILE A 363 0.52 11.58 -18.08
CA ILE A 363 0.74 10.22 -18.51
C ILE A 363 -0.59 9.69 -19.03
N VAL A 364 -0.68 9.54 -20.36
CA VAL A 364 -1.84 8.95 -21.01
C VAL A 364 -1.53 7.46 -21.24
N PRO A 365 -2.25 6.54 -20.57
CA PRO A 365 -2.05 5.11 -20.81
C PRO A 365 -2.49 4.76 -22.24
N ASN A 366 -1.80 3.81 -22.88
CA ASN A 366 -2.11 3.32 -24.22
C ASN A 366 -3.37 2.43 -24.21
N ASN A 367 -4.53 3.05 -24.00
CA ASN A 367 -5.86 2.42 -23.89
C ASN A 367 -5.85 1.10 -23.10
N ARG A 368 -5.09 1.07 -22.01
CA ARG A 368 -4.82 -0.12 -21.21
C ARG A 368 -4.76 0.26 -19.74
N CYS A 369 -5.54 -0.45 -18.94
CA CYS A 369 -5.51 -0.34 -17.48
C CYS A 369 -5.33 -1.74 -16.88
N ASP A 370 -4.18 -2.00 -16.29
CA ASP A 370 -3.86 -3.32 -15.73
C ASP A 370 -4.71 -3.62 -14.49
N MET A 371 -5.20 -2.59 -13.79
CA MET A 371 -6.04 -2.73 -12.59
C MET A 371 -7.35 -3.48 -12.84
N LEU A 372 -7.85 -3.48 -14.08
CA LEU A 372 -9.06 -4.21 -14.47
C LEU A 372 -8.92 -5.72 -14.32
N TYR A 373 -7.70 -6.25 -14.27
CA TYR A 373 -7.44 -7.69 -14.06
C TYR A 373 -7.34 -8.07 -12.58
N TYR A 374 -7.15 -7.09 -11.69
CA TYR A 374 -6.80 -7.34 -10.29
C TYR A 374 -7.81 -6.78 -9.30
N SER A 375 -8.64 -5.81 -9.70
CA SER A 375 -9.48 -5.05 -8.78
C SER A 375 -10.80 -4.59 -9.39
N THR A 376 -11.76 -4.35 -8.52
CA THR A 376 -13.05 -3.72 -8.82
C THR A 376 -13.48 -2.83 -7.66
N VAL A 377 -14.50 -2.01 -7.91
CA VAL A 377 -15.23 -1.28 -6.87
C VAL A 377 -16.59 -1.93 -6.64
N ILE A 378 -17.02 -1.99 -5.38
CA ILE A 378 -18.37 -2.40 -4.97
C ILE A 378 -18.97 -1.27 -4.15
N MET A 379 -20.09 -0.72 -4.62
CA MET A 379 -20.80 0.38 -3.96
C MET A 379 -21.60 -0.09 -2.74
N TRP A 380 -22.11 0.85 -1.96
CA TRP A 380 -22.79 0.57 -0.69
C TRP A 380 -24.02 -0.36 -0.83
N ASP A 381 -24.65 -0.34 -2.00
CA ASP A 381 -25.85 -1.11 -2.38
C ASP A 381 -25.53 -2.44 -3.07
N GLY A 382 -24.24 -2.81 -3.16
CA GLY A 382 -23.77 -4.02 -3.84
C GLY A 382 -23.49 -3.84 -5.33
N SER A 383 -23.81 -2.70 -5.93
CA SER A 383 -23.52 -2.41 -7.34
C SER A 383 -22.01 -2.47 -7.61
N VAL A 384 -21.61 -3.23 -8.64
CA VAL A 384 -20.21 -3.41 -9.03
C VAL A 384 -19.87 -2.50 -10.20
N VAL A 385 -18.79 -1.72 -10.08
CA VAL A 385 -18.22 -0.92 -11.18
C VAL A 385 -16.74 -1.23 -11.39
N PRO A 386 -16.23 -1.14 -12.62
CA PRO A 386 -14.92 -1.67 -12.95
C PRO A 386 -13.77 -0.79 -12.44
N CYS A 387 -14.05 0.45 -12.02
CA CYS A 387 -13.01 1.43 -11.70
C CYS A 387 -13.47 2.46 -10.66
N CYS A 388 -12.54 2.90 -9.82
CA CYS A 388 -12.76 4.01 -8.87
C CYS A 388 -12.96 5.38 -9.56
N ARG A 389 -12.82 5.45 -10.89
CA ARG A 389 -13.13 6.64 -11.71
C ARG A 389 -14.57 6.65 -12.22
N ASP A 390 -15.42 5.70 -11.81
CA ASP A 390 -16.86 5.70 -12.11
C ASP A 390 -17.73 5.95 -10.85
N PRO A 391 -17.59 7.12 -10.20
CA PRO A 391 -18.28 7.42 -8.93
C PRO A 391 -19.79 7.50 -9.03
N THR A 392 -20.32 7.79 -10.23
CA THR A 392 -21.75 7.91 -10.50
C THR A 392 -22.40 6.57 -10.84
N GLY A 393 -21.61 5.51 -11.04
CA GLY A 393 -22.14 4.21 -11.44
C GLY A 393 -22.68 4.20 -12.86
N LYS A 394 -21.99 4.85 -13.80
CA LYS A 394 -22.38 4.86 -15.21
C LYS A 394 -22.26 3.47 -15.84
N TYR A 395 -21.28 2.69 -15.41
CA TYR A 395 -20.94 1.38 -15.96
C TYR A 395 -21.15 0.29 -14.89
N ILE A 396 -22.41 0.05 -14.51
CA ILE A 396 -22.78 -1.03 -13.58
C ILE A 396 -22.59 -2.38 -14.27
N MET A 397 -21.68 -3.17 -13.71
CA MET A 397 -21.31 -4.49 -14.19
C MET A 397 -22.29 -5.55 -13.69
N GLY A 398 -22.85 -5.40 -12.49
CA GLY A 398 -23.83 -6.31 -11.88
C GLY A 398 -24.01 -5.93 -10.40
N ASN A 399 -24.76 -6.73 -9.64
CA ASN A 399 -24.92 -6.52 -8.19
C ASN A 399 -24.41 -7.71 -7.38
N ALA A 400 -23.39 -7.49 -6.55
CA ALA A 400 -22.74 -8.53 -5.73
C ALA A 400 -23.60 -9.05 -4.55
N LEU A 401 -24.76 -8.44 -4.29
CA LEU A 401 -25.76 -8.95 -3.35
C LEU A 401 -26.80 -9.84 -4.02
N GLU A 402 -26.91 -9.80 -5.35
CA GLU A 402 -27.97 -10.46 -6.11
C GLU A 402 -27.44 -11.59 -7.01
N GLU A 403 -26.22 -11.44 -7.53
CA GLU A 403 -25.63 -12.35 -8.52
C GLU A 403 -24.32 -12.97 -8.00
N ASP A 404 -23.96 -14.18 -8.45
CA ASP A 404 -22.63 -14.77 -8.17
C ASP A 404 -21.55 -13.85 -8.78
N PHE A 405 -20.63 -13.40 -7.93
CA PHE A 405 -19.58 -12.47 -8.32
C PHE A 405 -18.70 -12.99 -9.46
N LYS A 406 -18.53 -14.31 -9.60
CA LYS A 406 -17.79 -14.92 -10.73
C LYS A 406 -18.46 -14.65 -12.07
N ILE A 407 -19.79 -14.58 -12.09
CA ILE A 407 -20.56 -14.24 -13.29
C ILE A 407 -20.32 -12.78 -13.61
N ILE A 408 -20.45 -11.89 -12.62
CA ILE A 408 -20.22 -10.44 -12.78
C ILE A 408 -18.82 -10.19 -13.35
N TRP A 409 -17.76 -10.70 -12.71
CA TRP A 409 -16.36 -10.42 -13.02
C TRP A 409 -15.94 -10.74 -14.46
N ASN A 410 -16.63 -11.65 -15.12
CA ASN A 410 -16.36 -12.07 -16.48
C ASN A 410 -17.60 -11.96 -17.38
N ASN A 411 -18.58 -11.12 -17.07
CA ASN A 411 -19.74 -10.98 -17.94
C ASN A 411 -19.43 -10.17 -19.21
N LYS A 412 -20.40 -10.08 -20.13
CA LYS A 412 -20.25 -9.36 -21.39
C LYS A 412 -19.90 -7.87 -21.20
N LYS A 413 -20.35 -7.23 -20.11
CA LYS A 413 -20.09 -5.81 -19.84
C LYS A 413 -18.61 -5.57 -19.49
N TYR A 414 -17.95 -6.52 -18.83
CA TYR A 414 -16.50 -6.45 -18.54
C TYR A 414 -15.63 -6.74 -19.76
N ARG A 415 -16.12 -7.54 -20.72
CA ARG A 415 -15.34 -8.01 -21.87
C ARG A 415 -15.43 -7.14 -23.12
N ASN A 416 -16.46 -6.29 -23.19
CA ASN A 416 -16.71 -5.34 -24.28
C ASN A 416 -16.08 -4.00 -23.93
#